data_AF-A0A388PB75-F1
#
_entry.id   AF-A0A388PB75-F1
#
_cell.length_a   1.000
_cell.length_b   1.000
_cell.length_c   1.000
_cell.angle_alpha   90.00
_cell.angle_beta   90.00
_cell.angle_gamma   90.00
#
_symmetry.space_group_name_H-M   'P 1'
#
loop_
_entity.id
_entity.type
_entity.pdbx_description
1 polymer ?
#
loop_
_entity_poly.entity_id
_entity_poly.type
_entity_poly.pdbx_seq_one_letter_code
_entity_poly.pdbx_strand_id
1 'polypeptide(L)'
;MTDSTNIKDRRKQWLRQVITKPSLVLKIMDVRKWSERTVVALIMQNVDSAISVRGKRGIFGYRLTSKNDSLHPNATYIPAANEVARRIAENNGGIAGGHIGDLVNAPFTAHFVGGCVIGDSINSGVIDPYHRVYNYPTMHVVDGASVTANLGVNPSLTITAQAERAFSMWPNKGETDPRPAQNSNYQRVAAISPNKPFVPAGAVGELRVS
;
A
#
# COMPACT_ATOMS: atom_id res chain seq x y z
N MET A 1 15.30 1.14 -20.11
CA MET A 1 16.38 0.13 -20.32
C MET A 1 15.81 -1.25 -20.72
N THR A 2 14.49 -1.45 -20.65
CA THR A 2 13.80 -2.72 -20.91
C THR A 2 12.39 -2.39 -21.38
N ASP A 3 12.30 -1.82 -22.57
CA ASP A 3 11.13 -1.13 -23.08
C ASP A 3 10.40 -2.07 -24.05
N SER A 4 9.73 -3.07 -23.50
CA SER A 4 8.90 -4.01 -24.27
C SER A 4 7.83 -4.61 -23.38
N THR A 5 6.66 -4.88 -23.98
CA THR A 5 5.59 -5.66 -23.35
C THR A 5 5.99 -7.14 -23.20
N ASN A 6 6.90 -7.63 -24.07
CA ASN A 6 7.39 -9.01 -24.04
C ASN A 6 8.61 -9.19 -23.14
N ILE A 7 8.52 -10.16 -22.21
CA ILE A 7 9.58 -10.49 -21.25
C ILE A 7 10.88 -10.95 -21.91
N LYS A 8 10.82 -11.69 -23.03
CA LYS A 8 12.02 -12.16 -23.74
C LYS A 8 12.83 -10.99 -24.29
N ASP A 9 12.14 -9.99 -24.82
CA ASP A 9 12.76 -8.79 -25.38
C ASP A 9 13.37 -7.92 -24.29
N ARG A 10 12.67 -7.75 -23.15
CA ARG A 10 13.22 -7.04 -21.98
C ARG A 10 14.52 -7.68 -21.49
N ARG A 11 14.56 -9.01 -21.38
CA ARG A 11 15.79 -9.74 -20.97
C ARG A 11 16.92 -9.56 -21.98
N LYS A 12 16.63 -9.64 -23.28
CA LYS A 12 17.62 -9.42 -24.35
C LYS A 12 18.17 -7.99 -24.34
N GLN A 13 17.30 -6.99 -24.18
CA GLN A 13 17.69 -5.58 -24.08
C GLN A 13 18.56 -5.34 -22.84
N TRP A 14 18.17 -5.90 -21.69
CA TRP A 14 18.96 -5.81 -20.46
C TRP A 14 20.34 -6.43 -20.62
N LEU A 15 20.44 -7.66 -21.14
CA LEU A 15 21.71 -8.34 -21.38
C LEU A 15 22.61 -7.54 -22.33
N ARG A 16 22.04 -6.95 -23.39
CA ARG A 16 22.77 -6.06 -24.30
C ARG A 16 23.31 -4.83 -23.57
N GLN A 17 22.54 -4.21 -22.67
CA GLN A 17 23.01 -3.07 -21.89
C GLN A 17 24.14 -3.45 -20.92
N VAL A 18 24.05 -4.62 -20.29
CA VAL A 18 25.11 -5.13 -19.40
C VAL A 18 26.43 -5.29 -20.17
N ILE A 19 26.38 -5.87 -21.36
CA ILE A 19 27.56 -6.11 -22.19
C ILE A 19 28.11 -4.80 -22.76
N THR A 20 27.25 -3.91 -23.26
CA THR A 20 27.68 -2.69 -23.96
C THR A 20 28.03 -1.53 -23.03
N LYS A 21 27.53 -1.54 -21.79
CA LYS A 21 27.72 -0.45 -20.81
C LYS A 21 27.97 -0.99 -19.38
N PRO A 22 29.05 -1.74 -19.13
CA PRO A 22 29.30 -2.35 -17.82
C PRO A 22 29.51 -1.33 -16.69
N SER A 23 30.15 -0.19 -16.98
CA SER A 23 30.34 0.90 -16.02
C SER A 23 29.02 1.52 -15.54
N LEU A 24 28.01 1.54 -16.40
CA LEU A 24 26.65 2.00 -16.07
C LEU A 24 25.98 1.07 -15.06
N VAL A 25 26.10 -0.25 -15.28
CA VAL A 25 25.55 -1.27 -14.38
C VAL A 25 26.22 -1.21 -13.02
N LEU A 26 27.55 -1.09 -12.97
CA LEU A 26 28.29 -0.91 -11.72
C LEU A 26 27.85 0.36 -10.98
N LYS A 27 27.60 1.46 -11.70
CA LYS A 27 27.09 2.70 -11.12
C LYS A 27 25.66 2.58 -10.58
N ILE A 28 24.81 1.76 -11.20
CA ILE A 28 23.43 1.49 -10.73
C ILE A 28 23.45 0.57 -9.50
N MET A 29 24.39 -0.38 -9.43
CA MET A 29 24.53 -1.31 -8.30
C MET A 29 25.20 -0.69 -7.07
N ASP A 30 25.81 0.48 -7.20
CA ASP A 30 26.40 1.22 -6.08
C ASP A 30 25.30 1.87 -5.20
N VAL A 31 25.02 1.23 -4.06
CA VAL A 31 24.00 1.67 -3.09
C VAL A 31 24.47 2.83 -2.19
N ARG A 32 25.72 3.30 -2.32
CA ARG A 32 26.21 4.41 -1.49
C ARG A 32 25.50 5.72 -1.88
N LYS A 33 24.93 6.40 -0.89
CA LYS A 33 24.19 7.68 -1.05
C LYS A 33 23.07 7.58 -2.09
N TRP A 34 22.44 6.41 -2.20
CA TRP A 34 21.46 6.15 -3.25
C TRP A 34 20.23 7.07 -3.15
N SER A 35 19.85 7.47 -1.94
CA SER A 35 18.80 8.47 -1.66
C SER A 35 19.13 9.87 -2.21
N GLU A 36 20.40 10.27 -2.26
CA GLU A 36 20.85 11.56 -2.79
C GLU A 36 20.95 11.54 -4.34
N ARG A 37 20.95 10.35 -4.95
CA ARG A 37 21.29 10.14 -6.37
C ARG A 37 20.15 9.56 -7.20
N THR A 38 18.98 9.33 -6.60
CA THR A 38 17.87 8.61 -7.23
C THR A 38 16.56 9.36 -7.06
N VAL A 39 15.84 9.49 -8.17
CA VAL A 39 14.45 9.93 -8.18
C VAL A 39 13.59 8.71 -8.50
N VAL A 40 12.65 8.39 -7.61
CA VAL A 40 11.71 7.28 -7.82
C VAL A 40 10.42 7.84 -8.39
N ALA A 41 10.19 7.60 -9.68
CA ALA A 41 8.93 7.93 -10.35
C ALA A 41 7.93 6.78 -10.16
N LEU A 42 7.07 6.90 -9.15
CA LEU A 42 5.98 5.96 -8.90
C LEU A 42 4.79 6.30 -9.79
N ILE A 43 4.12 5.28 -10.33
CA ILE A 43 2.87 5.42 -11.07
C ILE A 43 1.81 4.51 -10.47
N MET A 44 0.56 4.97 -10.49
CA MET A 44 -0.62 4.17 -10.21
C MET A 44 -1.51 4.11 -11.46
N GLN A 45 -2.21 3.00 -11.62
CA GLN A 45 -3.21 2.83 -12.67
C GLN A 45 -4.61 2.83 -12.04
N ASN A 46 -5.58 3.39 -12.75
CA ASN A 46 -7.00 3.27 -12.42
C ASN A 46 -7.57 2.00 -13.06
N VAL A 47 -7.01 0.84 -12.70
CA VAL A 47 -7.50 -0.47 -13.14
C VAL A 47 -7.66 -1.36 -11.92
N ASP A 48 -8.71 -2.17 -11.91
CA ASP A 48 -8.90 -3.14 -10.85
C ASP A 48 -7.77 -4.16 -10.89
N SER A 49 -7.05 -4.23 -9.78
CA SER A 49 -5.85 -5.05 -9.64
C SER A 49 -5.86 -5.73 -8.28
N ALA A 50 -5.54 -7.02 -8.25
CA ALA A 50 -5.46 -7.77 -7.01
C ALA A 50 -4.20 -8.64 -6.97
N ILE A 51 -3.71 -8.90 -5.76
CA ILE A 51 -2.62 -9.82 -5.52
C ILE A 51 -2.94 -10.68 -4.30
N SER A 52 -2.84 -11.99 -4.47
CA SER A 52 -3.02 -12.93 -3.36
C SER A 52 -1.69 -13.15 -2.66
N VAL A 53 -1.60 -12.80 -1.38
CA VAL A 53 -0.45 -13.13 -0.53
C VAL A 53 -0.77 -14.39 0.28
N ARG A 54 0.17 -15.33 0.34
CA ARG A 54 0.00 -16.61 1.04
C ARG A 54 1.27 -16.97 1.81
N GLY A 55 1.07 -17.62 2.95
CA GLY A 55 2.15 -18.30 3.66
C GLY A 55 2.58 -19.57 2.95
N LYS A 56 3.89 -19.80 2.82
CA LYS A 56 4.45 -21.06 2.34
C LYS A 56 5.56 -21.50 3.27
N ARG A 57 5.41 -22.71 3.83
CA ARG A 57 6.48 -23.37 4.59
C ARG A 57 7.45 -24.02 3.61
N GLY A 58 8.73 -23.72 3.76
CA GLY A 58 9.83 -24.32 3.01
C GLY A 58 10.84 -24.97 3.95
N ILE A 59 11.91 -25.50 3.35
CA ILE A 59 12.98 -26.21 4.06
C ILE A 59 13.70 -25.27 5.06
N PHE A 60 13.76 -23.98 4.75
CA PHE A 60 14.38 -22.93 5.58
C PHE A 60 13.37 -22.15 6.44
N GLY A 61 12.16 -22.68 6.68
CA GLY A 61 11.15 -22.04 7.51
C GLY A 61 9.98 -21.43 6.74
N TYR A 62 9.28 -20.49 7.37
CA TYR A 62 8.10 -19.85 6.82
C TYR A 62 8.46 -18.63 5.97
N ARG A 63 7.86 -18.51 4.79
CA ARG A 63 7.97 -17.31 3.96
C ARG A 63 6.62 -16.91 3.38
N LEU A 64 6.46 -15.63 3.07
CA LEU A 64 5.35 -15.15 2.27
C LEU A 64 5.67 -15.33 0.78
N THR A 65 4.63 -15.61 0.01
CA THR A 65 4.67 -15.64 -1.45
C THR A 65 3.43 -14.92 -1.98
N SER A 66 3.53 -14.37 -3.18
CA SER A 66 2.42 -13.68 -3.82
C SER A 66 2.11 -14.30 -5.18
N LYS A 67 0.84 -14.24 -5.56
CA LYS A 67 0.36 -14.63 -6.89
C LYS A 67 -0.46 -13.48 -7.46
N ASN A 68 -0.08 -13.03 -8.64
CA ASN A 68 -0.83 -12.04 -9.42
C ASN A 68 -2.13 -12.68 -9.96
N ASP A 69 -3.17 -11.88 -10.19
CA ASP A 69 -4.37 -12.37 -10.87
C ASP A 69 -4.00 -12.75 -12.32
N SER A 70 -4.34 -13.98 -12.71
CA SER A 70 -4.10 -14.47 -14.06
C SER A 70 -5.10 -13.91 -15.07
N LEU A 71 -6.28 -13.49 -14.62
CA LEU A 71 -7.33 -12.93 -15.48
C LEU A 71 -7.11 -11.43 -15.71
N HIS A 72 -6.65 -10.71 -14.68
CA HIS A 72 -6.32 -9.29 -14.74
C HIS A 72 -4.87 -9.05 -14.27
N PRO A 73 -3.86 -9.44 -15.07
CA PRO A 73 -2.47 -9.34 -14.64
C PRO A 73 -2.06 -7.86 -14.50
N ASN A 74 -1.46 -7.53 -13.36
CA ASN A 74 -0.86 -6.21 -13.16
C ASN A 74 0.15 -5.88 -14.27
N ALA A 75 0.00 -4.71 -14.88
CA ALA A 75 0.86 -4.30 -15.98
C ALA A 75 2.31 -4.15 -15.51
N THR A 76 3.24 -4.82 -16.20
CA THR A 76 4.67 -4.73 -15.92
C THR A 76 5.36 -3.66 -16.77
N TYR A 77 4.62 -3.05 -17.70
CA TYR A 77 5.11 -1.98 -18.58
C TYR A 77 3.96 -1.03 -18.90
N ILE A 78 4.13 0.25 -18.55
CA ILE A 78 3.17 1.30 -18.83
C ILE A 78 3.88 2.35 -19.71
N PRO A 79 3.51 2.50 -21.00
CA PRO A 79 4.23 3.37 -21.93
C PRO A 79 4.35 4.82 -21.43
N ALA A 80 3.25 5.38 -20.92
CA ALA A 80 3.22 6.74 -20.39
C ALA A 80 4.18 6.92 -19.20
N ALA A 81 4.24 5.95 -18.29
CA ALA A 81 5.15 6.00 -17.15
C ALA A 81 6.62 5.99 -17.59
N ASN A 82 6.95 5.12 -18.55
CA ASN A 82 8.30 4.97 -19.06
C ASN A 82 8.74 6.21 -19.84
N GLU A 83 7.83 6.84 -20.59
CA GLU A 83 8.08 8.12 -21.26
C GLU A 83 8.37 9.24 -20.24
N VAL A 84 7.57 9.36 -19.18
CA VAL A 84 7.82 10.34 -18.11
C VAL A 84 9.17 10.10 -17.43
N ALA A 85 9.49 8.85 -17.09
CA ALA A 85 10.78 8.51 -16.50
C ALA A 85 11.96 8.86 -17.43
N ARG A 86 11.83 8.65 -18.75
CA ARG A 86 12.83 9.06 -19.74
C ARG A 86 13.02 10.58 -19.77
N ARG A 87 11.93 11.35 -19.83
CA ARG A 87 12.00 12.82 -19.82
C ARG A 87 12.65 13.38 -18.55
N ILE A 88 12.34 12.79 -17.38
CA ILE A 88 12.99 13.15 -16.12
C ILE A 88 14.51 12.91 -16.22
N ALA A 89 14.93 11.77 -16.74
CA ALA A 89 16.33 11.45 -16.91
C ALA A 89 17.03 12.39 -17.90
N GLU A 90 16.44 12.63 -19.07
CA GLU A 90 16.98 13.52 -20.12
C GLU A 90 17.19 14.95 -19.61
N ASN A 91 16.20 15.49 -18.87
CA ASN A 91 16.27 16.87 -18.36
C ASN A 91 17.27 17.05 -17.20
N ASN A 92 17.73 15.97 -16.56
CA ASN A 92 18.58 16.03 -15.38
C ASN A 92 19.94 15.32 -15.58
N GLY A 93 20.26 14.90 -16.81
CA GLY A 93 21.48 14.11 -17.09
C GLY A 93 21.51 12.75 -16.37
N GLY A 94 20.33 12.23 -16.02
CA GLY A 94 20.13 10.98 -15.29
C GLY A 94 20.06 9.75 -16.19
N ILE A 95 19.82 8.59 -15.57
CA ILE A 95 19.66 7.32 -16.26
C ILE A 95 18.28 6.76 -15.93
N ALA A 96 17.42 6.62 -16.94
CA ALA A 96 16.10 6.01 -16.75
C ALA A 96 16.24 4.49 -16.54
N GLY A 97 15.85 4.03 -15.36
CA GLY A 97 15.84 2.62 -14.96
C GLY A 97 14.45 2.10 -14.63
N GLY A 98 14.24 0.80 -14.80
CA GLY A 98 13.06 0.07 -14.30
C GLY A 98 13.42 -0.79 -13.10
N HIS A 99 12.44 -1.45 -12.51
CA HIS A 99 12.66 -2.36 -11.39
C HIS A 99 13.17 -3.71 -11.89
N ILE A 100 14.08 -4.36 -11.16
CA ILE A 100 14.64 -5.67 -11.59
C ILE A 100 13.57 -6.77 -11.71
N GLY A 101 12.48 -6.65 -10.93
CA GLY A 101 11.30 -7.52 -11.00
C GLY A 101 10.59 -7.49 -12.35
N ASP A 102 10.74 -6.43 -13.15
CA ASP A 102 10.15 -6.33 -14.50
C ASP A 102 10.73 -7.38 -15.45
N LEU A 103 11.94 -7.89 -15.18
CA LEU A 103 12.61 -8.95 -15.92
C LEU A 103 11.99 -10.34 -15.70
N VAL A 104 11.18 -10.49 -14.65
CA VAL A 104 10.53 -11.75 -14.25
C VAL A 104 9.02 -11.62 -14.10
N ASN A 105 8.42 -10.54 -14.63
CA ASN A 105 6.98 -10.23 -14.48
C ASN A 105 6.52 -10.19 -13.01
N ALA A 106 7.38 -9.71 -12.12
CA ALA A 106 7.05 -9.47 -10.72
C ALA A 106 7.00 -7.95 -10.48
N PRO A 107 5.87 -7.29 -10.82
CA PRO A 107 5.71 -5.87 -10.57
C PRO A 107 5.82 -5.60 -9.07
N PHE A 108 6.44 -4.48 -8.73
CA PHE A 108 6.68 -4.07 -7.34
C PHE A 108 5.59 -3.09 -6.90
N THR A 109 5.00 -3.34 -5.74
CA THR A 109 4.16 -2.35 -5.04
C THR A 109 4.65 -2.24 -3.60
N ALA A 110 4.62 -1.01 -3.06
CA ALA A 110 5.02 -0.73 -1.69
C ALA A 110 3.85 -0.87 -0.70
N HIS A 111 2.61 -0.73 -1.16
CA HIS A 111 1.45 -0.59 -0.29
C HIS A 111 0.36 -1.61 -0.64
N PHE A 112 0.43 -2.80 -0.03
CA PHE A 112 -0.69 -3.74 -0.07
C PHE A 112 -1.83 -3.22 0.80
N VAL A 113 -3.05 -3.19 0.27
CA VAL A 113 -4.26 -2.76 0.96
C VAL A 113 -5.38 -3.79 0.76
N GLY A 114 -6.45 -3.69 1.55
CA GLY A 114 -7.68 -4.47 1.32
C GLY A 114 -7.68 -5.92 1.84
N GLY A 115 -6.82 -6.26 2.81
CA GLY A 115 -6.81 -7.59 3.42
C GLY A 115 -7.92 -7.84 4.46
N CYS A 116 -8.43 -6.78 5.10
CA CYS A 116 -9.44 -6.81 6.15
C CYS A 116 -10.45 -5.68 5.93
N VAL A 117 -11.08 -5.66 4.75
CA VAL A 117 -11.91 -4.55 4.30
C VAL A 117 -13.11 -4.28 5.22
N ILE A 118 -13.50 -3.01 5.29
CA ILE A 118 -14.73 -2.55 5.93
C ILE A 118 -15.93 -3.02 5.09
N GLY A 119 -16.90 -3.68 5.72
CA GLY A 119 -18.14 -4.14 5.10
C GLY A 119 -19.38 -3.61 5.81
N ASP A 120 -20.55 -3.80 5.20
CA ASP A 120 -21.85 -3.63 5.86
C ASP A 120 -22.30 -4.92 6.58
N SER A 121 -21.72 -6.06 6.19
CA SER A 121 -22.03 -7.38 6.71
C SER A 121 -20.80 -8.30 6.66
N ILE A 122 -20.90 -9.45 7.33
CA ILE A 122 -19.87 -10.50 7.31
C ILE A 122 -19.61 -11.08 5.91
N ASN A 123 -20.55 -10.91 4.97
CA ASN A 123 -20.42 -11.38 3.59
C ASN A 123 -19.64 -10.41 2.71
N SER A 124 -19.54 -9.13 3.11
CA SER A 124 -18.95 -8.06 2.30
C SER A 124 -17.67 -7.48 2.92
N GLY A 125 -17.29 -7.90 4.14
CA GLY A 125 -16.08 -7.42 4.79
C GLY A 125 -15.66 -8.23 6.01
N VAL A 126 -14.48 -7.91 6.54
CA VAL A 126 -13.88 -8.56 7.71
C VAL A 126 -14.17 -7.77 8.98
N ILE A 127 -14.21 -6.44 8.86
CA ILE A 127 -14.54 -5.52 9.94
C ILE A 127 -15.79 -4.71 9.60
N ASP A 128 -16.50 -4.30 10.64
CA ASP A 128 -17.66 -3.42 10.51
C ASP A 128 -17.25 -1.94 10.29
N PRO A 129 -18.20 -1.02 10.06
CA PRO A 129 -17.91 0.41 9.84
C PRO A 129 -17.25 1.16 11.00
N TYR A 130 -17.11 0.49 12.16
CA TYR A 130 -16.46 0.97 13.38
C TYR A 130 -15.14 0.23 13.66
N HIS A 131 -14.60 -0.49 12.67
CA HIS A 131 -13.34 -1.23 12.72
C HIS A 131 -13.32 -2.42 13.70
N ARG A 132 -14.49 -2.94 14.10
CA ARG A 132 -14.58 -4.17 14.90
C ARG A 132 -14.65 -5.37 13.98
N VAL A 133 -13.88 -6.42 14.26
CA VAL A 133 -13.94 -7.69 13.52
C VAL A 133 -15.32 -8.32 13.72
N TYR A 134 -15.97 -8.76 12.64
CA TYR A 134 -17.25 -9.46 12.74
C TYR A 134 -17.12 -10.69 13.64
N ASN A 135 -18.09 -10.91 14.54
CA ASN A 135 -18.11 -11.96 15.57
C ASN A 135 -17.05 -11.83 16.68
N TYR A 136 -16.17 -10.84 16.63
CA TYR A 136 -15.16 -10.56 17.64
C TYR A 136 -15.15 -9.05 17.96
N PRO A 137 -16.21 -8.49 18.57
CA PRO A 137 -16.39 -7.04 18.73
C PRO A 137 -15.35 -6.35 19.61
N THR A 138 -14.55 -7.13 20.37
CA THR A 138 -13.40 -6.64 21.15
C THR A 138 -12.10 -6.62 20.36
N MET A 139 -12.05 -7.25 19.18
CA MET A 139 -10.91 -7.25 18.26
C MET A 139 -11.11 -6.21 17.17
N HIS A 140 -10.06 -5.43 16.89
CA HIS A 140 -10.12 -4.32 15.94
C HIS A 140 -8.98 -4.40 14.92
N VAL A 141 -9.22 -3.90 13.71
CA VAL A 141 -8.18 -3.75 12.66
C VAL A 141 -8.16 -2.30 12.21
N VAL A 142 -6.99 -1.67 12.32
CA VAL A 142 -6.74 -0.28 11.95
C VAL A 142 -5.40 -0.25 11.20
N ASP A 143 -5.44 -0.40 9.88
CA ASP A 143 -4.26 -0.61 9.03
C ASP A 143 -4.62 -0.35 7.54
N GLY A 144 -3.64 -0.35 6.63
CA GLY A 144 -3.89 -0.42 5.19
C GLY A 144 -4.80 -1.58 4.77
N ALA A 145 -4.85 -2.66 5.56
CA ALA A 145 -5.80 -3.76 5.36
C ALA A 145 -7.28 -3.34 5.39
N SER A 146 -7.66 -2.29 6.12
CA SER A 146 -9.06 -1.80 6.16
C SER A 146 -9.44 -0.92 4.98
N VAL A 147 -8.46 -0.44 4.21
CA VAL A 147 -8.69 0.38 3.02
C VAL A 147 -9.33 -0.49 1.93
N THR A 148 -10.58 -0.18 1.59
CA THR A 148 -11.48 -1.02 0.77
C THR A 148 -11.12 -1.04 -0.72
N ALA A 149 -10.43 -0.02 -1.21
CA ALA A 149 -10.06 0.13 -2.60
C ALA A 149 -8.69 0.81 -2.74
N ASN A 150 -8.03 0.57 -3.87
CA ASN A 150 -6.78 1.25 -4.16
C ASN A 150 -7.03 2.76 -4.37
N LEU A 151 -6.35 3.60 -3.60
CA LEU A 151 -6.54 5.05 -3.60
C LEU A 151 -5.85 5.75 -4.77
N GLY A 152 -4.95 5.05 -5.49
CA GLY A 152 -4.13 5.66 -6.54
C GLY A 152 -3.02 6.59 -6.02
N VAL A 153 -2.91 6.74 -4.71
CA VAL A 153 -1.91 7.57 -4.00
C VAL A 153 -1.44 6.85 -2.73
N ASN A 154 -0.46 7.42 -2.02
CA ASN A 154 0.05 6.85 -0.77
C ASN A 154 -1.07 6.76 0.29
N PRO A 155 -1.35 5.57 0.86
CA PRO A 155 -2.47 5.39 1.78
C PRO A 155 -2.23 5.92 3.20
N SER A 156 -1.02 6.38 3.54
CA SER A 156 -0.66 6.73 4.93
C SER A 156 -1.66 7.67 5.61
N LEU A 157 -2.04 8.77 4.96
CA LEU A 157 -2.99 9.73 5.51
C LEU A 157 -4.42 9.18 5.59
N THR A 158 -4.82 8.30 4.68
CA THR A 158 -6.12 7.62 4.75
C THR A 158 -6.16 6.64 5.91
N ILE A 159 -5.06 5.90 6.16
CA ILE A 159 -4.93 5.01 7.31
C ILE A 159 -5.00 5.82 8.61
N THR A 160 -4.27 6.95 8.69
CA THR A 160 -4.35 7.86 9.83
C THR A 160 -5.76 8.38 10.07
N ALA A 161 -6.43 8.87 9.02
CA ALA A 161 -7.80 9.38 9.14
C ALA A 161 -8.80 8.29 9.58
N GLN A 162 -8.69 7.07 9.04
CA GLN A 162 -9.52 5.93 9.48
C GLN A 162 -9.22 5.54 10.93
N ALA A 163 -7.95 5.56 11.34
CA ALA A 163 -7.54 5.27 12.70
C ALA A 163 -8.11 6.27 13.70
N GLU A 164 -7.93 7.57 13.44
CA GLU A 164 -8.43 8.65 14.27
C GLU A 164 -9.96 8.57 14.39
N ARG A 165 -10.67 8.37 13.27
CA ARG A 165 -12.11 8.17 13.28
C ARG A 165 -12.51 6.94 14.09
N ALA A 166 -11.85 5.80 13.93
CA ALA A 166 -12.20 4.57 14.63
C ALA A 166 -12.07 4.74 16.15
N PHE A 167 -10.95 5.31 16.61
CA PHE A 167 -10.67 5.52 18.02
C PHE A 167 -11.51 6.64 18.64
N SER A 168 -11.89 7.67 17.88
CA SER A 168 -12.76 8.73 18.40
C SER A 168 -14.14 8.22 18.81
N MET A 169 -14.54 7.02 18.36
CA MET A 169 -15.84 6.41 18.68
C MET A 169 -15.75 5.39 19.83
N TRP A 170 -14.56 5.21 20.44
CA TRP A 170 -14.38 4.24 21.53
C TRP A 170 -14.90 4.80 22.85
N PRO A 171 -15.68 4.01 23.62
CA PRO A 171 -16.07 4.44 24.96
C PRO A 171 -14.84 4.54 25.87
N ASN A 172 -14.89 5.40 26.88
CA ASN A 172 -13.88 5.32 27.94
C ASN A 172 -14.03 4.01 28.71
N LYS A 173 -12.96 3.59 29.37
CA LYS A 173 -12.95 2.37 30.18
C LYS A 173 -14.06 2.41 31.24
N GLY A 174 -14.98 1.44 31.17
CA GLY A 174 -16.11 1.30 32.10
C GLY A 174 -17.38 2.03 31.66
N GLU A 175 -17.35 2.81 30.58
CA GLU A 175 -18.53 3.42 29.98
C GLU A 175 -19.23 2.44 29.04
N THR A 176 -20.51 2.69 28.79
CA THR A 176 -21.28 1.93 27.79
C THR A 176 -20.79 2.29 26.40
N ASP A 177 -20.61 1.29 25.53
CA ASP A 177 -20.24 1.51 24.13
C ASP A 177 -21.42 2.12 23.36
N PRO A 178 -21.30 3.37 22.85
CA PRO A 178 -22.40 4.01 22.13
C PRO A 178 -22.48 3.56 20.67
N ARG A 179 -21.51 2.78 20.18
CA ARG A 179 -21.54 2.26 18.82
C ARG A 179 -22.64 1.20 18.70
N PRO A 180 -23.47 1.22 17.65
CA PRO A 180 -24.48 0.20 17.40
C PRO A 180 -23.90 -1.22 17.45
N ALA A 181 -24.72 -2.20 17.83
CA ALA A 181 -24.35 -3.61 17.74
C ALA A 181 -24.02 -4.01 16.28
N GLN A 182 -23.17 -5.01 16.10
CA GLN A 182 -22.90 -5.57 14.77
C GLN A 182 -24.20 -6.06 14.11
N ASN A 183 -24.25 -6.01 12.77
CA ASN A 183 -25.42 -6.30 11.93
C ASN A 183 -26.59 -5.30 12.06
N SER A 184 -26.43 -4.22 12.85
CA SER A 184 -27.33 -3.07 12.78
C SER A 184 -26.92 -2.13 11.65
N ASN A 185 -27.87 -1.34 11.15
CA ASN A 185 -27.56 -0.28 10.19
C ASN A 185 -26.53 0.70 10.77
N TYR A 186 -25.64 1.20 9.90
CA TYR A 186 -24.66 2.20 10.29
C TYR A 186 -25.35 3.47 10.84
N GLN A 187 -24.86 3.95 11.98
CA GLN A 187 -25.24 5.23 12.55
C GLN A 187 -23.98 6.07 12.83
N ARG A 188 -24.01 7.34 12.44
CA ARG A 188 -22.95 8.26 12.83
C ARG A 188 -23.04 8.48 14.34
N VAL A 189 -21.97 8.16 15.06
CA VAL A 189 -21.83 8.45 16.49
C VAL A 189 -20.96 9.69 16.68
N ALA A 190 -21.23 10.44 17.76
CA ALA A 190 -20.38 11.56 18.14
C ALA A 190 -19.00 11.06 18.58
N ALA A 191 -17.97 11.88 18.36
CA ALA A 191 -16.66 11.60 18.91
C ALA A 191 -16.67 11.77 20.44
N ILE A 192 -15.91 10.94 21.14
CA ILE A 192 -15.88 10.82 22.59
C ILE A 192 -14.55 11.38 23.08
N SER A 193 -14.61 12.38 23.94
CA SER A 193 -13.40 12.91 24.60
C SER A 193 -12.87 11.88 25.60
N PRO A 194 -11.56 11.59 25.61
CA PRO A 194 -10.98 10.69 26.58
C PRO A 194 -10.99 11.34 27.98
N ASN A 195 -11.33 10.56 29.01
CA ASN A 195 -11.30 11.01 30.41
C ASN A 195 -9.88 11.35 30.90
N LYS A 196 -8.86 10.77 30.25
CA LYS A 196 -7.44 11.01 30.52
C LYS A 196 -6.70 11.17 29.18
N PRO A 197 -6.73 12.35 28.55
CA PRO A 197 -6.03 12.57 27.29
C PRO A 197 -4.52 12.44 27.47
N PHE A 198 -3.84 11.83 26.49
CA PHE A 198 -2.38 11.72 26.49
C PHE A 198 -1.71 13.07 26.21
N VAL A 199 -2.28 13.85 25.28
CA VAL A 199 -1.84 15.21 24.99
C VAL A 199 -2.59 16.19 25.90
N PRO A 200 -1.89 16.98 26.73
CA PRO A 200 -2.54 17.91 27.66
C PRO A 200 -3.38 18.99 26.96
N ALA A 201 -4.38 19.49 27.67
CA ALA A 201 -5.19 20.62 27.21
C ALA A 201 -4.31 21.86 26.97
N GLY A 202 -4.52 22.55 25.85
CA GLY A 202 -3.74 23.72 25.43
C GLY A 202 -2.38 23.41 24.77
N ALA A 203 -1.95 22.15 24.70
CA ALA A 203 -0.70 21.78 24.02
C ALA A 203 -0.86 21.72 22.49
N VAL A 204 0.28 21.82 21.78
CA VAL A 204 0.31 21.59 20.32
C VAL A 204 -0.05 20.13 20.06
N GLY A 205 -1.18 19.89 19.39
CA GLY A 205 -1.72 18.55 19.14
C GLY A 205 -2.77 18.07 20.13
N GLU A 206 -3.29 18.96 21.00
CA GLU A 206 -4.48 18.67 21.81
C GLU A 206 -5.62 18.12 20.94
N LEU A 207 -6.22 17.00 21.35
CA LEU A 207 -7.42 16.48 20.72
C LEU A 207 -8.59 17.43 20.96
N ARG A 208 -9.14 17.99 19.87
CA ARG A 208 -10.33 18.83 19.90
C ARG A 208 -11.50 18.06 19.32
N VAL A 209 -12.50 17.78 20.16
CA VAL A 209 -13.75 17.16 19.75
C VAL A 209 -14.74 18.29 19.45
N SER A 210 -15.25 18.34 18.21
CA SER A 210 -16.24 19.31 17.74
C SER A 210 -17.50 18.61 17.23
#